data_AF-A0A7X7FW55-F1
#
_entry.id   AF-A0A7X7FW55-F1
#
_cell.length_a   1.000
_cell.length_b   1.000
_cell.length_c   1.000
_cell.angle_alpha   90.00
_cell.angle_beta   90.00
_cell.angle_gamma   90.00
#
_symmetry.space_group_name_H-M   'P 1'
#
loop_
_entity.id
_entity.type
_entity.pdbx_description
1 polymer ?
#
loop_
_entity_poly.entity_id
_entity_poly.type
_entity_poly.pdbx_seq_one_letter_code
_entity_poly.pdbx_strand_id
1 'polypeptide(L)'
;MAGLQNDRIINDTPFVIMTAFDLSELYVCNTITCQTHSIPLNSLPAASIRKLYYHNHDSIFIFFSENSLKEVEENSGLIIPFHFILLNGKGNIVNTYNLKDVPYSFQGQHSPLILLNGHYTRMPLIKNNCLLIFYDLYRPMADENYNPKLLCSYNLANKTYQMLNVNIPKQFLGNKYEPGCIPYLKYTWDKDTNLLISYGTSGDIYKYYFDLDTVKCIYTYNHLFFSNIDSLNRETGKEYMNVAFDEVKYCSETNQYIRRIRVRRYKNYKQMTFTELLDSNFQHIGYFYENERYQSAGVDYYGRLQVFDEKKGKQYLIKSFRLHTVSIEDFEKSCFRINPNIKTN
;
A
#
# COMPACT_ATOMS: atom_id res chain seq x y z
N MET A 1 -11.46 8.67 -16.10
CA MET A 1 -10.59 7.69 -15.39
C MET A 1 -9.17 8.21 -15.49
N ALA A 2 -8.47 8.47 -14.38
CA ALA A 2 -7.06 8.91 -14.42
C ALA A 2 -6.16 7.79 -14.97
N GLY A 3 -5.10 8.15 -15.71
CA GLY A 3 -4.05 7.21 -16.12
C GLY A 3 -3.41 6.51 -14.91
N LEU A 4 -2.70 5.41 -15.16
CA LEU A 4 -1.95 4.73 -14.10
C LEU A 4 -0.83 5.63 -13.61
N GLN A 5 -0.72 5.80 -12.29
CA GLN A 5 0.31 6.61 -11.65
C GLN A 5 1.32 5.74 -10.88
N ASN A 6 2.57 6.18 -10.85
CA ASN A 6 3.66 5.66 -10.02
C ASN A 6 4.51 6.86 -9.55
N ASP A 7 4.99 6.91 -8.30
CA ASP A 7 5.98 7.94 -7.90
C ASP A 7 7.19 7.23 -7.30
N ARG A 8 8.37 7.78 -7.56
CA ARG A 8 9.66 7.14 -7.26
C ARG A 8 10.67 8.16 -6.80
N ILE A 9 11.56 7.74 -5.92
CA ILE A 9 12.85 8.41 -5.75
C ILE A 9 13.89 7.59 -6.50
N ILE A 10 14.62 8.27 -7.39
CA ILE A 10 15.76 7.71 -8.13
C ILE A 10 16.91 8.67 -7.90
N ASN A 11 18.00 8.18 -7.30
CA ASN A 11 19.19 8.98 -6.96
C ASN A 11 18.79 10.30 -6.26
N ASP A 12 18.02 10.19 -5.18
CA ASP A 12 17.52 11.31 -4.36
C ASP A 12 16.63 12.34 -5.09
N THR A 13 16.18 12.02 -6.30
CA THR A 13 15.25 12.86 -7.06
C THR A 13 13.86 12.22 -7.11
N PRO A 14 12.79 12.91 -6.68
CA PRO A 14 11.43 12.41 -6.79
C PRO A 14 10.87 12.64 -8.21
N PHE A 15 10.27 11.59 -8.75
CA PHE A 15 9.59 11.56 -10.02
C PHE A 15 8.13 11.17 -9.84
N VAL A 16 7.25 11.79 -10.63
CA VAL A 16 5.87 11.36 -10.83
C VAL A 16 5.79 10.77 -12.24
N ILE A 17 5.27 9.56 -12.33
CA ILE A 17 5.18 8.76 -13.55
C ILE A 17 3.71 8.50 -13.83
N MET A 18 3.25 8.83 -15.03
CA MET A 18 1.83 8.75 -15.40
C MET A 18 1.68 8.29 -16.83
N THR A 19 0.76 7.37 -17.11
CA THR A 19 0.39 7.05 -18.50
C THR A 19 -0.52 8.12 -19.08
N ALA A 20 -0.44 8.35 -20.39
CA ALA A 20 -1.49 9.01 -21.14
C ALA A 20 -2.82 8.27 -20.96
N PHE A 21 -3.95 8.97 -21.15
CA PHE A 21 -5.28 8.37 -21.00
C PHE A 21 -5.55 7.25 -22.00
N ASP A 22 -5.01 7.38 -23.22
CA ASP A 22 -5.07 6.38 -24.28
C ASP A 22 -3.95 5.34 -24.20
N LEU A 23 -3.11 5.41 -23.15
CA LEU A 23 -1.95 4.55 -22.92
C LEU A 23 -0.88 4.59 -24.04
N SER A 24 -0.90 5.61 -24.90
CA SER A 24 0.09 5.78 -25.98
C SER A 24 1.48 6.15 -25.47
N GLU A 25 1.56 6.83 -24.33
CA GLU A 25 2.80 7.34 -23.77
C GLU A 25 2.86 7.20 -22.25
N LEU A 26 4.09 7.17 -21.74
CA LEU A 26 4.40 7.31 -20.33
C LEU A 26 5.13 8.63 -20.09
N TYR A 27 4.54 9.50 -19.27
CA TYR A 27 5.13 10.74 -18.81
C TYR A 27 5.93 10.50 -17.54
N VAL A 28 7.18 10.96 -17.52
CA VAL A 28 8.07 10.94 -16.36
C VAL A 28 8.44 12.37 -16.02
N CYS A 29 7.85 12.89 -14.94
CA CYS A 29 8.04 14.26 -14.48
C CYS A 29 9.00 14.31 -13.30
N ASN A 30 10.10 15.04 -13.44
CA ASN A 30 10.97 15.41 -12.33
C ASN A 30 10.26 16.48 -11.49
N THR A 31 9.95 16.16 -10.24
CA THR A 31 9.15 17.05 -9.38
C THR A 31 9.92 18.29 -8.88
N ILE A 32 11.25 18.30 -8.97
CA ILE A 32 12.10 19.42 -8.57
C ILE A 32 12.24 20.41 -9.72
N THR A 33 12.58 19.91 -10.92
CA THR A 33 12.84 20.76 -12.10
C THR A 33 11.60 21.02 -12.93
N CYS A 34 10.50 20.31 -12.67
CA CYS A 34 9.28 20.26 -13.49
C CYS A 34 9.52 19.83 -14.94
N GLN A 35 10.68 19.23 -15.24
CA GLN A 35 10.98 18.69 -16.56
C GLN A 35 10.25 17.36 -16.75
N THR A 36 9.60 17.22 -17.91
CA THR A 36 8.86 16.02 -18.28
C THR A 36 9.53 15.36 -19.48
N HIS A 37 9.72 14.05 -19.39
CA HIS A 37 10.14 13.20 -20.50
C HIS A 37 8.99 12.25 -20.86
N SER A 38 8.72 12.07 -22.15
CA SER A 38 7.73 11.10 -22.63
C SER A 38 8.44 9.87 -23.20
N ILE A 39 7.88 8.70 -22.89
CA ILE A 39 8.34 7.41 -23.39
C ILE A 39 7.18 6.81 -24.19
N PRO A 40 7.34 6.55 -25.51
CA PRO A 40 6.28 5.97 -26.31
C PRO A 40 6.00 4.53 -25.89
N LEU A 41 4.73 4.13 -25.90
CA LEU A 41 4.25 2.78 -25.56
C LEU A 41 3.71 2.04 -26.79
N ASN A 42 4.09 2.47 -27.98
CA ASN A 42 3.57 1.96 -29.26
C ASN A 42 3.89 0.49 -29.53
N SER A 43 4.91 -0.08 -28.85
CA SER A 43 5.31 -1.48 -29.01
C SER A 43 4.51 -2.45 -28.13
N LEU A 44 3.55 -1.96 -27.34
CA LEU A 44 2.78 -2.80 -26.43
C LEU A 44 1.68 -3.56 -27.17
N PRO A 45 1.33 -4.79 -26.74
CA PRO A 45 0.09 -5.40 -27.17
C PRO A 45 -1.09 -4.50 -26.77
N ALA A 46 -2.19 -4.58 -27.52
CA ALA A 46 -3.44 -3.86 -27.24
C ALA A 46 -4.19 -4.43 -26.02
N ALA A 47 -3.47 -4.65 -24.92
CA ALA A 47 -3.96 -5.21 -23.68
C ALA A 47 -3.97 -4.14 -22.58
N SER A 48 -4.92 -4.27 -21.65
CA SER A 48 -5.05 -3.35 -20.52
C SER A 48 -3.87 -3.51 -19.55
N ILE A 49 -3.27 -2.38 -19.16
CA ILE A 49 -2.21 -2.37 -18.15
C ILE A 49 -2.86 -2.46 -16.76
N ARG A 50 -2.46 -3.46 -15.97
CA ARG A 50 -2.93 -3.68 -14.60
C ARG A 50 -2.09 -2.93 -13.58
N LYS A 51 -0.77 -2.88 -13.79
CA LYS A 51 0.20 -2.27 -12.88
C LYS A 51 1.43 -1.79 -13.66
N LEU A 52 1.95 -0.64 -13.24
CA LEU A 52 3.21 -0.08 -13.69
C LEU A 52 4.18 0.01 -12.52
N TYR A 53 5.41 -0.45 -12.71
CA TYR A 53 6.51 -0.23 -11.78
C TYR A 53 7.69 0.41 -12.52
N TYR A 54 7.94 1.68 -12.21
CA TYR A 54 9.06 2.44 -12.74
C TYR A 54 10.27 2.24 -11.81
N HIS A 55 11.23 1.40 -12.16
CA HIS A 55 12.41 1.20 -11.32
C HIS A 55 13.39 2.36 -11.51
N ASN A 56 13.71 2.65 -12.77
CA ASN A 56 14.54 3.76 -13.23
C ASN A 56 14.25 4.05 -14.73
N HIS A 57 14.97 5.00 -15.33
CA HIS A 57 14.79 5.41 -16.73
C HIS A 57 14.89 4.28 -17.76
N ASP A 58 15.70 3.25 -17.52
CA ASP A 58 15.90 2.12 -18.43
C ASP A 58 15.35 0.80 -17.88
N SER A 59 14.52 0.86 -16.85
CA SER A 59 13.91 -0.32 -16.23
C SER A 59 12.49 -0.05 -15.81
N ILE A 60 11.56 -0.28 -16.74
CA ILE A 60 10.15 0.00 -16.58
C ILE A 60 9.38 -1.31 -16.74
N PHE A 61 8.68 -1.73 -15.69
CA PHE A 61 7.93 -2.99 -15.69
C PHE A 61 6.44 -2.71 -15.90
N ILE A 62 5.86 -3.34 -16.92
CA ILE A 62 4.44 -3.23 -17.25
C ILE A 62 3.80 -4.60 -17.07
N PHE A 63 2.82 -4.66 -16.18
CA PHE A 63 2.01 -5.85 -15.91
C PHE A 63 0.66 -5.70 -16.60
N PHE A 64 0.25 -6.71 -17.35
CA PHE A 64 -1.02 -6.69 -18.07
C PHE A 64 -2.13 -7.40 -17.26
N SER A 65 -3.37 -7.07 -17.58
CA SER A 65 -4.53 -7.84 -17.13
C SER A 65 -4.63 -9.13 -17.94
N GLU A 66 -4.74 -10.28 -17.26
CA GLU A 66 -4.86 -11.59 -17.92
C GLU A 66 -6.05 -11.64 -18.89
N ASN A 67 -7.22 -11.17 -18.45
CA ASN A 67 -8.42 -11.16 -19.28
C ASN A 67 -8.19 -10.39 -20.58
N SER A 68 -7.47 -9.26 -20.52
CA SER A 68 -7.16 -8.49 -21.72
C SER A 68 -6.09 -9.13 -22.60
N LEU A 69 -5.15 -9.89 -22.02
CA LEU A 69 -4.20 -10.66 -22.82
C LEU A 69 -4.93 -11.76 -23.59
N LYS A 70 -5.82 -12.53 -22.92
CA LYS A 70 -6.64 -13.55 -23.57
C LYS A 70 -7.52 -12.98 -24.67
N GLU A 71 -8.17 -11.84 -24.42
CA GLU A 71 -8.97 -11.15 -25.44
C GLU A 71 -8.12 -10.77 -26.67
N VAL A 72 -6.88 -10.32 -26.48
CA VAL A 72 -5.96 -10.06 -27.59
C VAL A 72 -5.58 -11.35 -28.31
N GLU A 73 -5.30 -12.44 -27.60
CA GLU A 73 -5.00 -13.74 -28.20
C GLU A 73 -6.17 -14.25 -29.05
N GLU A 74 -7.41 -14.15 -28.55
CA GLU A 74 -8.64 -14.56 -29.23
C GLU A 74 -8.91 -13.71 -30.47
N ASN A 75 -8.74 -12.38 -30.38
CA ASN A 75 -9.04 -11.44 -31.47
C ASN A 75 -7.96 -11.46 -32.58
N SER A 76 -6.70 -11.70 -32.23
CA SER A 76 -5.58 -11.65 -33.18
C SER A 76 -5.12 -13.03 -33.67
N GLY A 77 -5.49 -14.11 -32.96
CA GLY A 77 -4.97 -15.46 -33.19
C GLY A 77 -3.50 -15.65 -32.76
N LEU A 78 -2.90 -14.67 -32.09
CA LEU A 78 -1.52 -14.74 -31.59
C LEU A 78 -1.48 -15.32 -30.19
N ILE A 79 -0.51 -16.19 -29.91
CA ILE A 79 -0.25 -16.66 -28.54
C ILE A 79 0.69 -15.67 -27.86
N ILE A 80 0.33 -15.19 -26.67
CA ILE A 80 1.11 -14.27 -25.85
C ILE A 80 1.78 -15.04 -24.70
N PRO A 81 3.10 -15.30 -24.75
CA PRO A 81 3.78 -16.16 -23.78
C PRO A 81 4.23 -15.42 -22.52
N PHE A 82 3.70 -14.23 -22.23
CA PHE A 82 4.14 -13.37 -21.15
C PHE A 82 2.96 -12.69 -20.43
N HIS A 83 3.22 -12.24 -19.20
CA HIS A 83 2.24 -11.54 -18.35
C HIS A 83 2.74 -10.16 -17.92
N PHE A 84 4.05 -9.95 -17.93
CA PHE A 84 4.65 -8.64 -17.77
C PHE A 84 5.93 -8.53 -18.59
N ILE A 85 6.34 -7.29 -18.85
CA ILE A 85 7.49 -6.97 -19.71
C ILE A 85 8.38 -5.94 -19.05
N LEU A 86 9.62 -5.85 -19.53
CA LEU A 86 10.58 -4.80 -19.22
C LEU A 86 10.77 -3.90 -20.44
N LEU A 87 10.56 -2.60 -20.27
CA LEU A 87 10.89 -1.57 -21.24
C LEU A 87 12.12 -0.77 -20.80
N ASN A 88 12.84 -0.22 -21.79
CA ASN A 88 13.85 0.81 -21.57
C ASN A 88 13.28 2.23 -21.72
N GLY A 89 14.12 3.25 -21.56
CA GLY A 89 13.73 4.66 -21.65
C GLY A 89 13.29 5.12 -23.05
N LYS A 90 13.44 4.28 -24.07
CA LYS A 90 12.98 4.55 -25.44
C LYS A 90 11.64 3.87 -25.75
N GLY A 91 11.06 3.14 -24.79
CA GLY A 91 9.81 2.40 -24.97
C GLY A 91 9.99 1.03 -25.61
N ASN A 92 11.22 0.59 -25.89
CA ASN A 92 11.46 -0.70 -26.51
C ASN A 92 11.36 -1.84 -25.48
N ILE A 93 10.73 -2.95 -25.88
CA ILE A 93 10.70 -4.18 -25.09
C ILE A 93 12.10 -4.78 -25.02
N VAL A 94 12.67 -4.84 -23.81
CA VAL A 94 13.98 -5.44 -23.52
C VAL A 94 13.85 -6.92 -23.16
N ASN A 95 12.80 -7.27 -22.40
CA ASN A 95 12.56 -8.64 -21.98
C ASN A 95 11.08 -8.88 -21.66
N THR A 96 10.69 -10.15 -21.66
CA THR A 96 9.34 -10.61 -21.34
C THR A 96 9.38 -11.69 -20.26
N TYR A 97 8.33 -11.72 -19.43
CA TYR A 97 8.28 -12.57 -18.25
C TYR A 97 6.91 -13.19 -18.08
N ASN A 98 6.87 -14.41 -17.54
CA ASN A 98 5.68 -15.21 -17.47
C ASN A 98 5.40 -15.61 -16.01
N LEU A 99 4.17 -15.37 -15.52
CA LEU A 99 3.75 -15.79 -14.18
C LEU A 99 2.77 -16.97 -14.21
N LYS A 100 2.60 -17.68 -15.33
CA LYS A 100 1.65 -18.80 -15.47
C LYS A 100 1.84 -19.86 -14.38
N ASP A 101 3.09 -20.16 -14.06
CA ASP A 101 3.43 -21.18 -13.07
C ASP A 101 3.52 -20.61 -11.65
N VAL A 102 3.45 -19.29 -11.47
CA VAL A 102 3.49 -18.66 -10.15
C VAL A 102 2.13 -18.86 -9.47
N PRO A 103 2.09 -19.44 -8.25
CA PRO A 103 0.84 -19.67 -7.54
C PRO A 103 -0.04 -18.42 -7.47
N TYR A 104 -1.35 -18.63 -7.62
CA TYR A 104 -2.39 -17.58 -7.58
C TYR A 104 -2.32 -16.51 -8.67
N SER A 105 -1.28 -16.50 -9.51
CA SER A 105 -1.18 -15.51 -10.57
C SER A 105 -2.32 -15.68 -11.56
N PHE A 106 -2.54 -16.90 -12.05
CA PHE A 106 -3.52 -17.18 -13.11
C PHE A 106 -4.17 -18.59 -13.06
N GLN A 107 -3.76 -19.44 -12.10
CA GLN A 107 -4.39 -20.76 -11.87
C GLN A 107 -5.25 -20.75 -10.59
N GLY A 108 -6.48 -21.23 -10.71
CA GLY A 108 -7.36 -21.55 -9.59
C GLY A 108 -8.47 -20.53 -9.36
N GLN A 109 -9.58 -20.69 -10.08
CA GLN A 109 -10.89 -20.22 -9.63
C GLN A 109 -11.27 -20.95 -8.33
N HIS A 110 -10.75 -20.47 -7.20
CA HIS A 110 -11.58 -20.30 -6.02
C HIS A 110 -11.92 -18.82 -5.97
N SER A 111 -13.02 -18.48 -6.68
CA SER A 111 -13.72 -17.18 -6.75
C SER A 111 -13.01 -16.03 -6.00
N PRO A 112 -12.31 -15.14 -6.73
CA PRO A 112 -10.90 -14.83 -6.55
C PRO A 112 -10.61 -14.28 -5.14
N LEU A 113 -10.10 -15.17 -4.29
CA LEU A 113 -9.62 -14.81 -2.97
C LEU A 113 -8.37 -13.92 -3.08
N ILE A 114 -7.46 -14.21 -4.03
CA ILE A 114 -6.14 -13.55 -4.15
C ILE A 114 -5.99 -12.88 -5.51
N LEU A 115 -5.45 -11.65 -5.55
CA LEU A 115 -5.15 -10.93 -6.79
C LEU A 115 -3.77 -10.27 -6.73
N LEU A 116 -3.14 -10.05 -7.89
CA LEU A 116 -1.96 -9.18 -7.98
C LEU A 116 -2.27 -7.83 -7.32
N ASN A 117 -1.42 -7.45 -6.35
CA ASN A 117 -1.57 -6.21 -5.62
C ASN A 117 -1.44 -5.03 -6.59
N GLY A 118 -2.57 -4.40 -6.87
CA GLY A 118 -2.69 -3.23 -7.73
C GLY A 118 -2.49 -1.93 -6.98
N HIS A 119 -2.12 -1.98 -5.70
CA HIS A 119 -1.86 -0.78 -4.93
C HIS A 119 -0.59 -0.10 -5.45
N TYR A 120 -0.72 1.21 -5.58
CA TYR A 120 0.38 2.10 -5.85
C TYR A 120 1.43 1.98 -4.73
N THR A 121 2.72 1.88 -5.10
CA THR A 121 3.82 1.83 -4.13
C THR A 121 5.00 2.68 -4.57
N ARG A 122 5.53 3.46 -3.62
CA ARG A 122 6.78 4.23 -3.75
C ARG A 122 8.02 3.39 -3.45
N MET A 123 7.80 2.21 -2.87
CA MET A 123 8.86 1.33 -2.40
C MET A 123 9.59 0.70 -3.58
N PRO A 124 10.94 0.68 -3.62
CA PRO A 124 11.69 -0.14 -4.57
C PRO A 124 11.27 -1.60 -4.45
N LEU A 125 10.88 -2.21 -5.57
CA LEU A 125 10.42 -3.61 -5.62
C LEU A 125 11.51 -4.58 -6.07
N ILE A 126 12.71 -4.09 -6.43
CA ILE A 126 13.83 -4.96 -6.82
C ILE A 126 14.82 -5.07 -5.66
N LYS A 127 15.15 -6.30 -5.29
CA LYS A 127 16.21 -6.64 -4.33
C LYS A 127 17.03 -7.79 -4.92
N ASN A 128 18.34 -7.61 -5.02
CA ASN A 128 19.27 -8.65 -5.52
C ASN A 128 18.85 -9.27 -6.87
N ASN A 129 18.47 -8.44 -7.84
CA ASN A 129 17.98 -8.86 -9.17
C ASN A 129 16.67 -9.69 -9.16
N CYS A 130 15.98 -9.72 -8.03
CA CYS A 130 14.64 -10.29 -7.90
C CYS A 130 13.60 -9.18 -7.78
N LEU A 131 12.55 -9.27 -8.59
CA LEU A 131 11.37 -8.43 -8.49
C LEU A 131 10.41 -9.03 -7.46
N LEU A 132 10.02 -8.21 -6.48
CA LEU A 132 9.03 -8.55 -5.48
C LEU A 132 7.63 -8.31 -6.02
N ILE A 133 6.84 -9.38 -6.09
CA ILE A 133 5.47 -9.38 -6.58
C ILE A 133 4.54 -9.68 -5.42
N PHE A 134 3.71 -8.70 -5.08
CA PHE A 134 2.77 -8.75 -3.97
C PHE A 134 1.39 -9.20 -4.43
N TYR A 135 0.69 -9.93 -3.58
CA TYR A 135 -0.69 -10.32 -3.78
C TYR A 135 -1.57 -9.85 -2.62
N ASP A 136 -2.81 -9.47 -2.91
CA ASP A 136 -3.81 -9.07 -1.92
C ASP A 136 -4.85 -10.17 -1.76
N LEU A 137 -5.36 -10.35 -0.53
CA LEU A 137 -6.53 -11.16 -0.25
C LEU A 137 -7.78 -10.28 -0.15
N TYR A 138 -8.72 -10.45 -1.08
CA TYR A 138 -9.93 -9.62 -1.18
C TYR A 138 -11.11 -10.15 -0.37
N ARG A 139 -11.12 -11.44 -0.02
CA ARG A 139 -12.18 -12.05 0.79
C ARG A 139 -11.58 -13.07 1.77
N PRO A 140 -11.11 -12.67 2.96
CA PRO A 140 -10.60 -13.59 3.97
C PRO A 140 -11.66 -14.51 4.60
N MET A 141 -12.88 -14.56 4.06
CA MET A 141 -13.94 -15.49 4.49
C MET A 141 -13.63 -16.97 4.16
N ALA A 142 -12.42 -17.26 3.68
CA ALA A 142 -11.98 -18.61 3.43
C ALA A 142 -11.81 -19.37 4.75
N ASP A 143 -11.98 -20.68 4.65
CA ASP A 143 -11.62 -21.71 5.64
C ASP A 143 -10.39 -21.30 6.48
N GLU A 144 -10.45 -21.50 7.80
CA GLU A 144 -9.33 -21.23 8.73
C GLU A 144 -8.04 -21.96 8.34
N ASN A 145 -8.14 -23.00 7.50
CA ASN A 145 -7.01 -23.74 6.93
C ASN A 145 -6.40 -23.10 5.68
N TYR A 146 -7.03 -22.08 5.09
CA TYR A 146 -6.55 -21.40 3.89
C TYR A 146 -5.52 -20.31 4.24
N ASN A 147 -4.23 -20.67 4.16
CA ASN A 147 -3.13 -19.77 4.51
C ASN A 147 -2.18 -19.50 3.32
N PRO A 148 -2.58 -18.68 2.34
CA PRO A 148 -1.80 -18.44 1.14
C PRO A 148 -0.57 -17.57 1.39
N LYS A 149 0.46 -17.78 0.57
CA LYS A 149 1.65 -16.91 0.52
C LYS A 149 1.35 -15.71 -0.39
N LEU A 150 1.56 -14.50 0.12
CA LEU A 150 1.20 -13.23 -0.52
C LEU A 150 2.38 -12.45 -1.11
N LEU A 151 3.58 -13.02 -1.09
CA LEU A 151 4.77 -12.41 -1.65
C LEU A 151 5.55 -13.43 -2.49
N CYS A 152 5.86 -13.04 -3.72
CA CYS A 152 6.73 -13.78 -4.62
C CYS A 152 8.01 -12.99 -4.88
N SER A 153 9.14 -13.67 -4.85
CA SER A 153 10.42 -13.19 -5.36
C SER A 153 10.65 -13.80 -6.73
N TYR A 154 10.62 -12.97 -7.78
CA TYR A 154 10.80 -13.40 -9.17
C TYR A 154 12.19 -12.98 -9.68
N ASN A 155 13.05 -13.95 -10.00
CA ASN A 155 14.40 -13.68 -10.49
C ASN A 155 14.37 -13.23 -11.95
N LEU A 156 14.85 -12.00 -12.21
CA LEU A 156 14.77 -11.39 -13.54
C LEU A 156 15.78 -11.95 -14.56
N ALA A 157 16.84 -12.60 -14.11
CA ALA A 157 17.86 -13.18 -14.99
C ALA A 157 17.49 -14.56 -15.50
N ASN A 158 17.14 -15.48 -14.59
CA ASN A 158 16.86 -16.87 -14.94
C ASN A 158 15.35 -17.20 -15.02
N LYS A 159 14.47 -16.22 -14.76
CA LYS A 159 13.01 -16.34 -14.85
C LYS A 159 12.43 -17.41 -13.91
N THR A 160 13.10 -17.68 -12.80
CA THR A 160 12.61 -18.54 -11.71
C THR A 160 11.89 -17.73 -10.64
N TYR A 161 11.09 -18.37 -9.80
CA TYR A 161 10.36 -17.71 -8.74
C TYR A 161 10.41 -18.50 -7.43
N GLN A 162 10.21 -17.79 -6.31
CA GLN A 162 10.03 -18.38 -4.98
C GLN A 162 8.89 -17.66 -4.27
N MET A 163 7.93 -18.42 -3.75
CA MET A 163 6.90 -17.89 -2.85
C MET A 163 7.48 -17.78 -1.44
N LEU A 164 7.61 -16.55 -0.96
CA LEU A 164 8.16 -16.21 0.36
C LEU A 164 7.11 -16.47 1.45
N ASN A 165 7.55 -16.75 2.68
CA ASN A 165 6.68 -17.07 3.83
C ASN A 165 6.01 -15.81 4.41
N VAL A 166 5.40 -15.00 3.55
CA VAL A 166 4.52 -13.90 3.92
C VAL A 166 3.10 -14.37 3.79
N ASN A 167 2.48 -14.65 4.93
CA ASN A 167 1.14 -15.20 5.04
C ASN A 167 0.24 -14.23 5.80
N ILE A 168 -1.07 -14.45 5.78
CA ILE A 168 -1.99 -13.70 6.64
C ILE A 168 -1.94 -14.30 8.05
N PRO A 169 -1.83 -13.47 9.10
CA PRO A 169 -1.96 -13.92 10.47
C PRO A 169 -3.28 -14.67 10.66
N LYS A 170 -3.21 -15.86 11.27
CA LYS A 170 -4.38 -16.75 11.43
C LYS A 170 -5.55 -16.04 12.12
N GLN A 171 -5.27 -15.12 13.06
CA GLN A 171 -6.32 -14.38 13.75
C GLN A 171 -7.16 -13.45 12.87
N PHE A 172 -6.79 -13.23 11.60
CA PHE A 172 -7.56 -12.42 10.64
C PHE A 172 -8.36 -13.26 9.64
N LEU A 173 -8.13 -14.58 9.58
CA LEU A 173 -8.89 -15.49 8.72
C LEU A 173 -10.31 -15.66 9.29
N GLY A 174 -11.32 -15.70 8.42
CA GLY A 174 -12.73 -15.86 8.82
C GLY A 174 -13.41 -14.61 9.37
N ASN A 175 -12.67 -13.63 9.89
CA ASN A 175 -13.24 -12.41 10.49
C ASN A 175 -14.07 -11.61 9.48
N LYS A 176 -15.20 -11.07 9.96
CA LYS A 176 -16.07 -10.20 9.16
C LYS A 176 -16.00 -8.78 9.66
N TYR A 177 -15.36 -7.89 8.91
CA TYR A 177 -15.33 -6.47 9.21
C TYR A 177 -16.44 -5.73 8.46
N GLU A 178 -16.81 -4.54 8.92
CA GLU A 178 -17.80 -3.70 8.24
C GLU A 178 -17.40 -3.40 6.78
N PRO A 179 -18.38 -3.24 5.87
CA PRO A 179 -18.12 -2.88 4.47
C PRO A 179 -17.14 -1.70 4.35
N GLY A 180 -16.07 -1.92 3.57
CA GLY A 180 -14.98 -0.97 3.39
C GLY A 180 -13.75 -1.21 4.28
N CYS A 181 -13.88 -1.91 5.41
CA CYS A 181 -12.75 -2.28 6.26
C CYS A 181 -12.14 -3.61 5.81
N ILE A 182 -11.47 -3.62 4.67
CA ILE A 182 -10.86 -4.83 4.08
C ILE A 182 -9.40 -4.92 4.57
N PRO A 183 -8.92 -6.11 5.01
CA PRO A 183 -7.56 -6.30 5.50
C PRO A 183 -6.54 -6.32 4.34
N TYR A 184 -6.49 -5.26 3.55
CA TYR A 184 -5.51 -5.11 2.50
C TYR A 184 -4.10 -5.17 3.08
N LEU A 185 -3.21 -5.87 2.38
CA LEU A 185 -1.81 -5.95 2.71
C LEU A 185 -1.15 -4.63 2.34
N LYS A 186 -0.52 -3.99 3.31
CA LYS A 186 0.28 -2.79 3.11
C LYS A 186 1.70 -3.08 3.52
N TYR A 187 2.67 -2.47 2.83
CA TYR A 187 4.06 -2.81 3.02
C TYR A 187 5.00 -1.63 2.75
N THR A 188 6.15 -1.62 3.44
CA THR A 188 7.25 -0.68 3.22
C THR A 188 8.59 -1.35 3.55
N TRP A 189 9.69 -0.68 3.20
CA TRP A 189 11.00 -1.02 3.76
C TRP A 189 11.16 -0.50 5.18
N ASP A 190 11.71 -1.37 6.01
CA ASP A 190 12.31 -1.03 7.29
C ASP A 190 13.70 -0.40 7.12
N LYS A 191 14.22 0.25 8.16
CA LYS A 191 15.58 0.81 8.22
C LYS A 191 16.67 -0.24 7.92
N ASP A 192 16.42 -1.51 8.28
CA ASP A 192 17.35 -2.63 8.03
C ASP A 192 17.10 -3.34 6.68
N THR A 193 16.35 -2.73 5.75
CA THR A 193 16.00 -3.31 4.44
C THR A 193 15.22 -4.63 4.49
N ASN A 194 14.53 -4.85 5.61
CA ASN A 194 13.51 -5.87 5.79
C ASN A 194 12.14 -5.28 5.46
N LEU A 195 11.13 -6.12 5.28
CA LEU A 195 9.81 -5.64 4.88
C LEU A 195 8.92 -5.47 6.10
N LEU A 196 8.42 -4.26 6.34
CA LEU A 196 7.33 -4.03 7.27
C LEU A 196 6.01 -4.32 6.58
N ILE A 197 5.11 -4.98 7.29
CA ILE A 197 3.81 -5.42 6.81
C ILE A 197 2.75 -4.94 7.80
N SER A 198 1.75 -4.25 7.27
CA SER A 198 0.54 -3.83 7.99
C SER A 198 -0.70 -4.42 7.32
N TYR A 199 -1.69 -4.77 8.11
CA TYR A 199 -3.02 -5.15 7.60
C TYR A 199 -3.98 -4.00 7.85
N GLY A 200 -4.74 -3.61 6.83
CA GLY A 200 -5.60 -2.42 6.91
C GLY A 200 -6.59 -2.41 8.09
N THR A 201 -6.94 -3.57 8.65
CA THR A 201 -7.88 -3.70 9.77
C THR A 201 -7.22 -3.90 11.13
N SER A 202 -5.90 -4.05 11.21
CA SER A 202 -5.19 -4.33 12.46
C SER A 202 -4.14 -3.28 12.77
N GLY A 203 -4.05 -2.92 14.05
CA GLY A 203 -2.99 -2.08 14.58
C GLY A 203 -1.66 -2.83 14.76
N ASP A 204 -1.62 -4.14 14.58
CA ASP A 204 -0.38 -4.91 14.67
C ASP A 204 0.57 -4.55 13.52
N ILE A 205 1.87 -4.65 13.77
CA ILE A 205 2.91 -4.47 12.76
C ILE A 205 3.76 -5.73 12.71
N TYR A 206 3.94 -6.23 11.49
CA TYR A 206 4.73 -7.42 11.21
C TYR A 206 6.00 -7.03 10.46
N LYS A 207 7.07 -7.79 10.67
CA LYS A 207 8.33 -7.67 9.93
C LYS A 207 8.66 -9.01 9.29
N TYR A 208 8.86 -8.99 7.98
CA TYR A 208 9.40 -10.12 7.23
C TYR A 208 10.91 -9.96 7.11
N TYR A 209 11.61 -10.97 7.60
CA TYR A 209 13.07 -11.08 7.58
C TYR A 209 13.48 -11.92 6.37
N PHE A 210 14.13 -11.31 5.38
CA PHE A 210 14.52 -12.00 4.15
C PHE A 210 15.48 -13.17 4.41
N ASP A 211 16.46 -12.96 5.29
CA ASP A 211 17.51 -13.94 5.58
C ASP A 211 16.96 -15.19 6.29
N LEU A 212 15.83 -15.05 6.97
CA LEU A 212 15.18 -16.14 7.71
C LEU A 212 13.93 -16.68 7.00
N ASP A 213 13.52 -16.08 5.88
CA ASP A 213 12.23 -16.33 5.22
C ASP A 213 11.09 -16.47 6.25
N THR A 214 10.95 -15.49 7.15
CA THR A 214 10.03 -15.57 8.29
C THR A 214 9.38 -14.22 8.59
N VAL A 215 8.07 -14.24 8.88
CA VAL A 215 7.32 -13.10 9.42
C VAL A 215 7.24 -13.18 10.94
N LYS A 216 7.47 -12.07 11.63
CA LYS A 216 7.23 -11.92 13.07
C LYS A 216 6.35 -10.71 13.34
N CYS A 217 5.42 -10.82 14.28
CA CYS A 217 4.75 -9.65 14.86
C CYS A 217 5.77 -8.93 15.75
N ILE A 218 6.10 -7.68 15.42
CA ILE A 218 7.10 -6.88 16.14
C ILE A 218 6.44 -5.82 17.03
N TYR A 219 5.15 -5.55 16.82
CA TYR A 219 4.36 -4.67 17.65
C TYR A 219 2.92 -5.15 17.66
N THR A 220 2.39 -5.41 18.85
CA THR A 220 0.98 -5.74 19.08
C THR A 220 0.28 -4.50 19.60
N TYR A 221 -0.83 -4.15 18.96
CA TYR A 221 -1.55 -2.95 19.33
C TYR A 221 -2.43 -3.18 20.56
N ASN A 222 -1.94 -2.78 21.72
CA ASN A 222 -2.63 -3.00 23.00
C ASN A 222 -3.64 -1.88 23.35
N HIS A 223 -3.68 -0.79 22.58
CA HIS A 223 -4.61 0.31 22.80
C HIS A 223 -5.96 0.01 22.13
N LEU A 224 -6.96 -0.45 22.88
CA LEU A 224 -8.27 -0.80 22.33
C LEU A 224 -9.02 0.37 21.67
N PHE A 225 -8.61 1.63 21.91
CA PHE A 225 -9.31 2.81 21.42
C PHE A 225 -9.43 2.83 19.88
N PHE A 226 -8.37 2.49 19.16
CA PHE A 226 -8.38 2.36 17.70
C PHE A 226 -8.41 0.88 17.25
N SER A 227 -9.23 0.03 17.87
CA SER A 227 -9.36 -1.37 17.46
C SER A 227 -10.60 -1.60 16.60
N ASN A 228 -10.45 -2.43 15.56
CA ASN A 228 -11.59 -2.99 14.85
C ASN A 228 -12.06 -4.24 15.58
N ILE A 229 -13.36 -4.31 15.84
CA ILE A 229 -14.02 -5.51 16.36
C ILE A 229 -14.72 -6.23 15.22
N ASP A 230 -14.48 -7.54 15.12
CA ASP A 230 -15.21 -8.45 14.24
C ASP A 230 -16.71 -8.24 14.43
N SER A 231 -17.44 -8.04 13.34
CA SER A 231 -18.89 -7.85 13.33
C SER A 231 -19.65 -8.97 14.05
N LEU A 232 -19.13 -10.21 14.06
CA LEU A 232 -19.74 -11.33 14.78
C LEU A 232 -19.64 -11.18 16.31
N ASN A 233 -18.67 -10.42 16.79
CA ASN A 233 -18.42 -10.19 18.22
C ASN A 233 -18.97 -8.84 18.71
N ARG A 234 -19.75 -8.14 17.89
CA ARG A 234 -20.32 -6.84 18.27
C ARG A 234 -21.62 -7.02 19.04
N GLU A 235 -21.64 -6.44 20.23
CA GLU A 235 -22.85 -6.30 21.06
C GLU A 235 -23.82 -5.26 20.47
N THR A 236 -25.11 -5.59 20.42
CA THR A 236 -26.18 -4.66 20.04
C THR A 236 -26.23 -3.45 20.96
N GLY A 237 -26.37 -2.24 20.39
CA GLY A 237 -26.48 -0.98 21.15
C GLY A 237 -25.15 -0.38 21.61
N LYS A 238 -24.02 -1.04 21.34
CA LYS A 238 -22.68 -0.51 21.62
C LYS A 238 -22.08 0.14 20.38
N GLU A 239 -21.45 1.30 20.57
CA GLU A 239 -20.76 2.04 19.52
C GLU A 239 -19.35 1.48 19.30
N TYR A 240 -19.06 1.03 18.08
CA TYR A 240 -17.75 0.53 17.69
C TYR A 240 -17.08 1.49 16.72
N MET A 241 -15.77 1.65 16.89
CA MET A 241 -14.97 2.40 15.94
C MET A 241 -14.54 1.50 14.78
N ASN A 242 -14.73 1.99 13.56
CA ASN A 242 -14.17 1.38 12.37
C ASN A 242 -12.94 2.17 11.94
N VAL A 243 -11.78 1.55 12.03
CA VAL A 243 -10.50 2.16 11.69
C VAL A 243 -9.87 1.49 10.48
N ALA A 244 -9.07 2.25 9.73
CA ALA A 244 -8.17 1.70 8.75
C ALA A 244 -6.74 2.15 9.02
N PHE A 245 -5.84 1.19 9.12
CA PHE A 245 -4.41 1.42 9.28
C PHE A 245 -3.72 1.51 7.91
N ASP A 246 -2.89 2.52 7.75
CA ASP A 246 -2.01 2.65 6.59
C ASP A 246 -0.66 1.94 6.82
N GLU A 247 0.18 1.93 5.79
CA GLU A 247 1.56 1.45 5.90
C GLU A 247 2.33 2.26 6.96
N VAL A 248 3.20 1.58 7.69
CA VAL A 248 4.17 2.22 8.57
C VAL A 248 5.26 2.84 7.70
N LYS A 249 5.82 3.99 8.06
CA LYS A 249 6.93 4.63 7.34
C LYS A 249 8.01 5.03 8.31
N TYR A 250 9.26 4.75 7.98
CA TYR A 250 10.40 5.16 8.78
C TYR A 250 10.84 6.58 8.38
N CYS A 251 11.06 7.44 9.38
CA CYS A 251 11.66 8.75 9.25
C CYS A 251 13.07 8.71 9.84
N SER A 252 14.08 8.78 8.97
CA SER A 252 15.49 8.71 9.37
C SER A 252 15.94 9.94 10.16
N GLU A 253 15.41 11.13 9.83
CA GLU A 253 15.78 12.38 10.51
C GLU A 253 15.39 12.40 11.99
N THR A 254 14.25 11.79 12.34
CA THR A 254 13.76 11.72 13.72
C THR A 254 13.93 10.33 14.35
N ASN A 255 14.47 9.36 13.60
CA ASN A 255 14.62 7.96 14.00
C ASN A 255 13.32 7.37 14.59
N GLN A 256 12.21 7.55 13.87
CA GLN A 256 10.87 7.19 14.31
C GLN A 256 10.09 6.51 13.20
N TYR A 257 9.09 5.71 13.57
CA TYR A 257 8.11 5.20 12.63
C TYR A 257 6.79 5.94 12.75
N ILE A 258 6.13 6.12 11.62
CA ILE A 258 4.93 6.93 11.48
C ILE A 258 3.89 6.10 10.76
N ARG A 259 2.68 6.01 11.31
CA ARG A 259 1.57 5.29 10.70
C ARG A 259 0.31 6.12 10.73
N ARG A 260 -0.38 6.21 9.60
CA ARG A 260 -1.68 6.88 9.54
C ARG A 260 -2.80 5.91 9.94
N ILE A 261 -3.73 6.41 10.76
CA ILE A 261 -4.94 5.72 11.21
C ILE A 261 -6.12 6.55 10.75
N ARG A 262 -7.07 5.95 10.04
CA ARG A 262 -8.27 6.63 9.54
C ARG A 262 -9.49 6.10 10.25
N VAL A 263 -10.16 6.93 11.01
CA VAL A 263 -11.47 6.60 11.60
C VAL A 263 -12.53 6.83 10.53
N ARG A 264 -13.09 5.73 10.03
CA ARG A 264 -14.07 5.73 8.93
C ARG A 264 -15.49 5.91 9.44
N ARG A 265 -15.78 5.38 10.63
CA ARG A 265 -17.08 5.47 11.30
C ARG A 265 -16.88 5.32 12.80
N TYR A 266 -17.49 6.21 13.57
CA TYR A 266 -17.58 6.13 15.02
C TYR A 266 -18.65 7.12 15.50
N LYS A 267 -19.70 6.63 16.16
CA LYS A 267 -20.86 7.46 16.55
C LYS A 267 -21.38 8.26 15.35
N ASN A 268 -21.84 9.50 15.57
CA ASN A 268 -22.24 10.45 14.54
C ASN A 268 -21.11 11.43 14.14
N TYR A 269 -19.85 11.06 14.36
CA TYR A 269 -18.72 11.93 14.03
C TYR A 269 -18.35 11.90 12.55
N LYS A 270 -17.73 12.99 12.09
CA LYS A 270 -17.08 13.04 10.78
C LYS A 270 -15.90 12.08 10.74
N GLN A 271 -15.55 11.63 9.53
CA GLN A 271 -14.32 10.86 9.31
C GLN A 271 -13.11 11.70 9.70
N MET A 272 -12.12 11.05 10.30
CA MET A 272 -10.91 11.72 10.77
C MET A 272 -9.68 10.89 10.53
N THR A 273 -8.55 11.59 10.47
CA THR A 273 -7.23 10.98 10.31
C THR A 273 -6.34 11.34 11.48
N PHE A 274 -5.68 10.30 12.01
CA PHE A 274 -4.65 10.40 13.02
C PHE A 274 -3.34 9.89 12.46
N THR A 275 -2.25 10.36 13.04
CA THR A 275 -0.91 9.88 12.73
C THR A 275 -0.27 9.41 14.00
N GLU A 276 -0.14 8.09 14.12
CA GLU A 276 0.59 7.43 15.19
C GLU A 276 2.09 7.60 14.98
N LEU A 277 2.76 7.92 16.08
CA LEU A 277 4.21 7.98 16.16
C LEU A 277 4.71 6.85 17.07
N LEU A 278 5.67 6.09 16.56
CA LEU A 278 6.37 5.02 17.25
C LEU A 278 7.87 5.34 17.29
N ASP A 279 8.56 4.92 18.34
CA ASP A 279 10.01 5.03 18.42
C ASP A 279 10.72 4.02 17.51
N SER A 280 12.06 4.06 17.47
CA SER A 280 12.87 3.16 16.64
C SER A 280 12.77 1.66 16.97
N ASN A 281 12.09 1.32 18.08
CA ASN A 281 11.79 -0.03 18.57
C ASN A 281 10.29 -0.36 18.49
N PHE A 282 9.53 0.43 17.73
CA PHE A 282 8.07 0.31 17.55
C PHE A 282 7.24 0.53 18.82
N GLN A 283 7.81 1.15 19.87
CA GLN A 283 7.04 1.53 21.05
C GLN A 283 6.22 2.78 20.75
N HIS A 284 4.97 2.79 21.19
CA HIS A 284 4.07 3.92 21.00
C HIS A 284 4.56 5.17 21.75
N ILE A 285 4.69 6.30 21.03
CA ILE A 285 5.05 7.60 21.60
C ILE A 285 3.81 8.48 21.78
N GLY A 286 2.97 8.56 20.75
CA GLY A 286 1.79 9.44 20.75
C GLY A 286 1.10 9.54 19.40
N TYR A 287 0.13 10.46 19.31
CA TYR A 287 -0.63 10.74 18.09
C TYR A 287 -0.55 12.22 17.71
N PHE A 288 -0.42 12.49 16.42
CA PHE A 288 -0.83 13.76 15.82
C PHE A 288 -2.26 13.63 15.33
N TYR A 289 -3.04 14.71 15.46
CA TYR A 289 -4.38 14.81 14.92
C TYR A 289 -4.57 16.16 14.23
N GLU A 290 -5.47 16.17 13.26
CA GLU A 290 -5.82 17.38 12.52
C GLU A 290 -6.56 18.40 13.40
N ASN A 291 -6.37 19.68 13.11
CA ASN A 291 -7.09 20.78 13.73
C ASN A 291 -7.51 21.81 12.66
N GLU A 292 -8.08 22.94 13.07
CA GLU A 292 -8.54 24.00 12.15
C GLU A 292 -7.47 24.65 11.27
N ARG A 293 -6.19 24.37 11.54
CA ARG A 293 -5.07 24.96 10.83
C ARG A 293 -4.21 23.91 10.13
N TYR A 294 -3.99 22.78 10.78
CA TYR A 294 -3.04 21.77 10.35
C TYR A 294 -3.74 20.44 10.12
N GLN A 295 -3.45 19.81 8.99
CA GLN A 295 -3.83 18.41 8.77
C GLN A 295 -3.04 17.47 9.66
N SER A 296 -3.47 16.21 9.77
CA SER A 296 -2.68 15.19 10.47
C SER A 296 -1.30 15.04 9.81
N ALA A 297 -0.27 14.89 10.63
CA ALA A 297 1.11 14.79 10.16
C ALA A 297 1.31 13.60 9.21
N GLY A 298 2.36 13.62 8.41
CA GLY A 298 2.67 12.53 7.50
C GLY A 298 4.13 12.51 7.12
N VAL A 299 4.48 11.59 6.23
CA VAL A 299 5.83 11.48 5.69
C VAL A 299 5.83 12.03 4.26
N ASP A 300 6.77 12.92 3.96
CA ASP A 300 6.97 13.49 2.64
C ASP A 300 7.58 12.46 1.66
N TYR A 301 7.93 12.89 0.45
CA TYR A 301 8.56 12.00 -0.53
C TYR A 301 9.87 11.41 -0.03
N TYR A 302 10.66 12.18 0.72
CA TYR A 302 12.01 11.84 1.19
C TYR A 302 12.03 11.07 2.52
N GLY A 303 10.88 10.71 3.07
CA GLY A 303 10.84 10.04 4.36
C GLY A 303 10.81 11.00 5.55
N ARG A 304 10.58 12.30 5.37
CA ARG A 304 10.61 13.29 6.46
C ARG A 304 9.23 13.58 7.03
N LEU A 305 9.16 13.78 8.34
CA LEU A 305 7.93 14.14 9.03
C LEU A 305 7.50 15.57 8.67
N GLN A 306 6.26 15.72 8.19
CA GLN A 306 5.72 17.00 7.77
C GLN A 306 4.24 17.18 8.11
N VAL A 307 3.77 18.42 8.02
CA VAL A 307 2.38 18.83 8.18
C VAL A 307 1.98 19.87 7.14
N PHE A 308 0.72 19.85 6.73
CA PHE A 308 0.15 20.86 5.83
C PHE A 308 -0.65 21.90 6.61
N ASP A 309 -0.33 23.19 6.45
CA ASP A 309 -1.11 24.32 6.96
C ASP A 309 -2.17 24.68 5.92
N GLU A 310 -3.43 24.37 6.21
CA GLU A 310 -4.55 24.57 5.28
C GLU A 310 -4.81 26.04 5.00
N LYS A 311 -4.61 26.91 5.99
CA LYS A 311 -4.84 28.36 5.85
C LYS A 311 -3.81 29.01 4.93
N LYS A 312 -2.58 28.50 4.94
CA LYS A 312 -1.48 29.03 4.11
C LYS A 312 -1.27 28.27 2.81
N GLY A 313 -1.87 27.10 2.66
CA GLY A 313 -1.62 26.20 1.52
C GLY A 313 -0.17 25.73 1.43
N LYS A 314 0.52 25.54 2.57
CA LYS A 314 1.97 25.25 2.62
C LYS A 314 2.29 24.06 3.51
N GLN A 315 3.31 23.29 3.13
CA GLN A 315 3.87 22.20 3.93
C GLN A 315 5.01 22.69 4.83
N TYR A 316 5.10 22.14 6.03
CA TYR A 316 6.14 22.43 7.02
C TYR A 316 6.73 21.14 7.55
N LEU A 317 8.06 21.08 7.65
CA LEU A 317 8.75 19.96 8.30
C LEU A 317 8.61 20.06 9.82
N ILE A 318 8.28 18.94 10.47
CA ILE A 318 8.25 18.84 11.93
C ILE A 318 9.63 18.37 12.38
N LYS A 319 10.42 19.29 12.96
CA LYS A 319 11.74 18.98 13.52
C LYS A 319 11.71 18.60 15.00
N SER A 320 10.66 19.01 15.71
CA SER A 320 10.49 18.76 17.14
C SER A 320 9.02 18.90 17.52
N PHE A 321 8.60 18.20 18.58
CA PHE A 321 7.26 18.29 19.14
C PHE A 321 7.31 18.15 20.66
N ARG A 322 6.22 18.51 21.34
CA ARG A 322 6.01 18.27 22.78
C ARG A 322 4.80 17.36 22.94
N LEU A 323 4.89 16.43 23.89
CA LEU A 323 3.80 15.53 24.22
C LEU A 323 2.92 16.15 25.28
N HIS A 324 1.61 15.99 25.11
CA HIS A 324 0.60 16.37 26.07
C HIS A 324 -0.29 15.15 26.33
N THR A 325 -0.50 14.83 27.60
CA THR A 325 -1.45 13.78 27.98
C THR A 325 -2.86 14.36 28.01
N VAL A 326 -3.80 13.66 27.40
CA VAL A 326 -5.22 14.01 27.37
C VAL A 326 -6.05 12.79 27.76
N SER A 327 -7.18 13.01 28.43
CA SER A 327 -8.15 11.94 28.65
C SER A 327 -8.83 11.54 27.33
N ILE A 328 -9.37 10.32 27.25
CA ILE A 328 -10.13 9.89 26.07
C ILE A 328 -11.35 10.80 25.85
N GLU A 329 -12.02 11.23 26.92
CA GLU A 329 -13.19 12.10 26.84
C GLU A 329 -12.84 13.49 26.30
N ASP A 330 -11.73 14.07 26.76
CA ASP A 330 -11.26 15.36 26.26
C ASP A 330 -10.80 15.24 24.80
N PHE A 331 -10.10 14.15 24.48
CA PHE A 331 -9.69 13.83 23.12
C PHE A 331 -10.89 13.69 22.18
N GLU A 332 -11.94 13.00 22.60
CA GLU A 332 -13.16 12.84 21.80
C GLU A 332 -13.81 14.20 21.51
N LYS A 333 -13.97 15.04 22.54
CA LYS A 333 -14.55 16.39 22.42
C LYS A 333 -13.71 17.33 21.56
N SER A 334 -12.38 17.25 21.67
CA SER A 334 -11.48 18.18 20.99
C SER A 334 -11.25 17.83 19.53
N CYS A 335 -11.21 16.52 19.22
CA CYS A 335 -10.82 16.05 17.90
C CYS A 335 -12.06 15.77 17.05
N PHE A 336 -13.06 15.07 17.57
CA PHE A 336 -14.18 14.61 16.77
C PHE A 336 -15.24 15.68 16.59
N ARG A 337 -15.52 16.01 15.32
CA ARG A 337 -16.60 16.93 14.95
C ARG A 337 -17.87 16.15 14.65
N ILE A 338 -19.00 16.58 15.20
CA ILE A 338 -20.32 16.02 14.87
C ILE A 338 -20.59 16.21 13.38
N ASN A 339 -21.11 15.17 12.74
CA ASN A 339 -21.66 15.25 11.39
C ASN A 339 -23.17 15.54 11.47
N PRO A 340 -23.62 16.79 11.23
CA PRO A 340 -25.02 17.17 11.39
C PRO A 340 -25.95 16.49 10.38
N ASN A 341 -25.40 15.86 9.33
CA ASN A 341 -26.16 15.22 8.26
C ASN A 341 -26.45 13.74 8.51
N ILE A 342 -25.92 13.15 9.58
CA ILE A 342 -26.24 11.78 10.00
C ILE A 342 -27.32 11.88 11.09
N LYS A 343 -28.59 11.73 10.70
CA LYS A 343 -29.68 11.60 11.67
C LYS A 343 -29.49 10.30 12.45
N THR A 344 -29.37 10.40 13.76
CA THR A 344 -29.51 9.27 14.68
C THR A 344 -30.95 8.78 14.58
N ASN A 345 -31.14 7.53 14.14
CA ASN A 345 -32.43 6.85 14.26
C ASN A 345 -32.52 6.17 15.63
#